data_AF-A0A543KEY8-F1
#
_entry.id   AF-A0A543KEY8-F1
#
_cell.length_a   1.000
_cell.length_b   1.000
_cell.length_c   1.000
_cell.angle_alpha   90.00
_cell.angle_beta   90.00
_cell.angle_gamma   90.00
#
_symmetry.space_group_name_H-M   'P 1'
#
loop_
_entity.id
_entity.type
_entity.pdbx_description
1 polymer ?
#
loop_
_entity_poly.entity_id
_entity_poly.type
_entity_poly.pdbx_seq_one_letter_code
_entity_poly.pdbx_strand_id
1 'polypeptide(L)'
;MPVRLKNSISNFAIKNAIKRPAPAIIPLSGLQRMRERNYYTIRLFCKSTNDRFIVKRMNNNGLEGYWFSESDNGGGRDASVPHRSIPLFDVEIKHYAQELEIIYKSYFKFLLGLLTFKANRDIWSYRFRVWVYSNKRLFRGLCGWLGFRSFACGTRCCAVG
;
A
#
# COMPACT_ATOMS: atom_id res chain seq x y z
N MET A 1 -22.81 3.97 17.73
CA MET A 1 -21.73 4.86 18.25
C MET A 1 -22.23 6.29 18.18
N PRO A 2 -22.13 7.10 19.24
CA PRO A 2 -22.64 8.47 19.22
C PRO A 2 -21.91 9.32 18.15
N VAL A 3 -22.66 10.17 17.43
CA VAL A 3 -22.17 10.96 16.28
C VAL A 3 -20.95 11.81 16.64
N ARG A 4 -20.94 12.41 17.84
CA ARG A 4 -19.81 13.20 18.35
C ARG A 4 -18.53 12.39 18.48
N LEU A 5 -18.62 11.16 18.97
CA LEU A 5 -17.46 10.27 19.15
C LEU A 5 -16.89 9.85 17.80
N LYS A 6 -17.76 9.53 16.83
CA LYS A 6 -17.36 9.19 15.47
C LYS A 6 -16.57 10.35 14.83
N ASN A 7 -17.05 11.58 14.98
CA ASN A 7 -16.34 12.77 14.48
C ASN A 7 -14.95 12.94 15.08
N SER A 8 -14.83 12.84 16.40
CA SER A 8 -13.53 13.00 17.06
C SER A 8 -12.54 11.93 16.61
N ILE A 9 -12.98 10.67 16.50
CA ILE A 9 -12.13 9.56 16.04
C ILE A 9 -11.71 9.76 14.58
N SER A 10 -12.65 10.12 13.70
CA SER A 10 -12.35 10.37 12.28
C SER A 10 -11.35 11.51 12.12
N ASN A 11 -11.58 12.65 12.78
CA ASN A 11 -10.67 13.79 12.73
C ASN A 11 -9.28 13.45 13.30
N PHE A 12 -9.23 12.71 14.41
CA PHE A 12 -7.96 12.29 15.00
C PHE A 12 -7.18 11.32 14.12
N ALA A 13 -7.86 10.35 13.49
CA ALA A 13 -7.26 9.44 12.54
C ALA A 13 -6.67 10.18 11.34
N ILE A 14 -7.44 11.08 10.73
CA ILE A 14 -7.00 11.87 9.58
C ILE A 14 -5.83 12.78 9.95
N LYS A 15 -5.92 13.47 11.10
CA LYS A 15 -4.82 14.32 11.60
C LYS A 15 -3.51 13.55 11.75
N ASN A 16 -3.56 12.30 12.22
CA ASN A 16 -2.35 11.49 12.34
C ASN A 16 -1.84 10.98 10.99
N ALA A 17 -2.73 10.60 10.07
CA ALA A 17 -2.33 10.17 8.74
C ALA A 17 -1.67 11.31 7.93
N ILE A 18 -2.18 12.54 8.03
CA ILE A 18 -1.66 13.71 7.31
C ILE A 18 -0.25 14.13 7.79
N LYS A 19 0.19 13.71 8.98
CA LYS A 19 1.58 13.98 9.43
C LYS A 19 2.64 13.38 8.50
N ARG A 20 2.29 12.36 7.70
CA ARG A 20 3.17 11.76 6.69
C ARG A 20 2.40 11.65 5.37
N PRO A 21 2.19 12.78 4.67
CA PRO A 21 1.38 12.78 3.45
C PRO A 21 2.12 12.07 2.32
N ALA A 22 1.37 11.53 1.37
CA ALA A 22 1.96 10.97 0.15
C ALA A 22 2.65 12.06 -0.68
N PRO A 23 3.81 11.76 -1.29
CA PRO A 23 4.45 12.68 -2.23
C PRO A 23 3.58 12.88 -3.47
N ALA A 24 3.77 14.01 -4.16
CA ALA A 24 3.04 14.32 -5.39
C ALA A 24 3.22 13.25 -6.48
N ILE A 25 4.39 12.62 -6.53
CA ILE A 25 4.72 11.53 -7.44
C ILE A 25 5.04 10.30 -6.61
N ILE A 26 4.22 9.25 -6.73
CA ILE A 26 4.48 7.96 -6.10
C ILE A 26 5.56 7.25 -6.93
N PRO A 27 6.76 6.99 -6.37
CA PRO A 27 7.83 6.35 -7.13
C PRO A 27 7.45 4.90 -7.41
N LEU A 28 7.16 4.52 -8.66
CA LEU A 28 6.65 3.18 -8.99
C LEU A 28 7.75 2.09 -9.07
N SER A 29 9.02 2.48 -9.23
CA SER A 29 10.12 1.55 -9.51
C SER A 29 11.35 1.75 -8.61
N GLY A 30 12.07 0.65 -8.38
CA GLY A 30 13.32 0.60 -7.60
C GLY A 30 13.11 0.12 -6.16
N LEU A 31 13.73 -1.02 -5.81
CA LEU A 31 13.69 -1.62 -4.46
C LEU A 31 14.12 -0.63 -3.36
N GLN A 32 15.12 0.20 -3.63
CA GLN A 32 15.62 1.18 -2.67
C GLN A 32 14.58 2.27 -2.38
N ARG A 33 13.95 2.84 -3.42
CA ARG A 33 12.87 3.82 -3.28
C ARG A 33 11.62 3.24 -2.64
N MET A 34 11.32 1.95 -2.89
CA MET A 34 10.24 1.25 -2.20
C MET A 34 10.51 1.17 -0.70
N ARG A 35 11.74 0.82 -0.29
CA ARG A 35 12.13 0.72 1.13
C ARG A 35 12.08 2.04 1.90
N GLU A 36 12.16 3.16 1.20
CA GLU A 36 12.06 4.50 1.79
C GLU A 36 10.61 4.98 1.98
N ARG A 37 9.62 4.27 1.43
CA ARG A 37 8.21 4.66 1.56
C ARG A 37 7.75 4.58 3.00
N ASN A 38 7.25 5.68 3.54
CA ASN A 38 6.56 5.71 4.83
C ASN A 38 5.56 6.87 4.87
N TYR A 39 4.50 6.75 4.08
CA TYR A 39 3.48 7.78 3.96
C TYR A 39 2.08 7.19 3.86
N TYR A 40 1.09 8.04 4.11
CA TYR A 40 -0.32 7.70 4.08
C TYR A 40 -1.04 8.40 2.92
N THR A 41 -1.99 7.70 2.34
CA THR A 41 -2.98 8.26 1.42
C THR A 41 -4.36 8.03 2.01
N ILE A 42 -5.19 9.08 2.01
CA ILE A 42 -6.53 9.03 2.58
C ILE A 42 -7.51 9.24 1.45
N ARG A 43 -8.45 8.30 1.31
CA ARG A 43 -9.53 8.36 0.34
C ARG A 43 -10.86 8.28 1.08
N LEU A 44 -11.77 9.18 0.73
CA LEU A 44 -13.15 9.14 1.20
C LEU A 44 -14.04 8.71 0.03
N PHE A 45 -14.99 7.83 0.29
CA PHE A 45 -15.93 7.31 -0.70
C PHE A 45 -17.33 7.78 -0.37
N CYS A 46 -18.01 8.27 -1.40
CA CYS A 46 -19.43 8.54 -1.33
C CYS A 46 -20.20 7.33 -1.86
N LYS A 47 -21.03 6.70 -1.00
CA LYS A 47 -21.80 5.51 -1.37
C LYS A 47 -22.78 5.75 -2.53
N SER A 48 -23.25 6.98 -2.70
CA SER A 48 -24.28 7.31 -3.69
C SER A 48 -23.73 7.51 -5.11
N THR A 49 -22.50 8.00 -5.25
CA THR A 49 -21.99 8.44 -6.57
C THR A 49 -20.74 7.69 -7.04
N ASN A 50 -20.23 6.74 -6.24
CA ASN A 50 -18.95 6.06 -6.48
C ASN A 50 -17.74 7.03 -6.63
N ASP A 51 -17.94 8.31 -6.30
CA ASP A 51 -16.89 9.31 -6.34
C ASP A 51 -15.91 9.08 -5.20
N ARG A 52 -14.64 9.42 -5.47
CA ARG A 52 -13.53 9.24 -4.53
C ARG A 52 -12.90 10.59 -4.25
N PHE A 53 -12.90 11.01 -2.99
CA PHE A 53 -12.20 12.21 -2.56
C PHE A 53 -10.82 11.84 -2.03
N ILE A 54 -9.77 12.36 -2.66
CA ILE A 54 -8.39 12.18 -2.20
C ILE A 54 -8.00 13.37 -1.36
N VAL A 55 -7.70 13.13 -0.08
CA VAL A 55 -7.35 14.20 0.86
C VAL A 55 -5.90 14.65 0.62
N LYS A 56 -5.70 15.96 0.47
CA LYS A 56 -4.40 16.62 0.36
C LYS A 56 -3.96 17.22 1.69
N ARG A 57 -4.84 17.98 2.35
CA ARG A 57 -4.57 18.65 3.63
C ARG A 57 -5.81 18.76 4.50
N MET A 58 -5.61 19.09 5.78
CA MET A 58 -6.65 19.36 6.75
C MET A 58 -6.47 20.79 7.27
N ASN A 59 -7.52 21.58 7.14
CA ASN A 59 -7.60 22.97 7.58
C ASN A 59 -8.60 23.11 8.74
N ASN A 60 -8.70 24.29 9.35
CA ASN A 60 -9.60 24.52 10.48
C ASN A 60 -11.09 24.29 10.14
N ASN A 61 -11.44 24.42 8.86
CA ASN A 61 -12.81 24.29 8.39
C ASN A 61 -13.16 22.86 7.90
N GLY A 62 -12.16 22.01 7.67
CA GLY A 62 -12.39 20.68 7.09
C GLY A 62 -11.17 20.07 6.41
N LEU A 63 -11.44 19.27 5.39
CA LEU A 63 -10.45 18.63 4.53
C LEU A 63 -10.43 19.30 3.17
N GLU A 64 -9.27 19.38 2.56
CA GLU A 64 -9.11 19.85 1.20
C GLU A 64 -8.40 18.78 0.37
N GLY A 65 -8.79 18.67 -0.89
CA GLY A 65 -8.40 17.58 -1.75
C GLY A 65 -9.11 17.63 -3.09
N TYR A 66 -9.14 16.50 -3.77
CA TYR A 66 -9.68 16.39 -5.13
C TYR A 66 -10.75 15.30 -5.17
N TRP A 67 -11.91 15.61 -5.78
CA TRP A 67 -12.86 14.60 -6.19
C TRP A 67 -12.44 14.00 -7.52
N PHE A 68 -12.38 12.68 -7.56
CA PHE A 68 -12.23 11.89 -8.77
C PHE A 68 -13.54 11.15 -9.01
N SER A 69 -14.17 11.45 -10.15
CA SER A 69 -15.28 10.67 -10.69
C SER A 69 -14.79 9.85 -11.87
N GLU A 70 -15.31 8.63 -12.02
CA GLU A 70 -15.00 7.78 -13.17
C GLU A 70 -15.55 8.37 -14.48
N SER A 71 -16.58 9.22 -14.41
CA SER A 71 -17.17 9.89 -15.57
C SER A 71 -16.30 10.98 -16.16
N ASP A 72 -15.40 11.58 -15.37
CA ASP A 72 -14.73 12.83 -15.73
C ASP A 72 -13.37 12.62 -16.44
N ASN A 73 -13.16 11.45 -17.07
CA ASN A 73 -11.93 11.10 -17.80
C ASN A 73 -10.63 11.38 -17.02
N GLY A 74 -10.67 11.29 -15.68
CA GLY A 74 -9.51 11.49 -14.80
C GLY A 74 -9.21 12.95 -14.42
N GLY A 75 -10.06 13.91 -14.77
CA GLY A 75 -9.95 15.29 -14.29
C GLY A 75 -10.37 15.41 -12.82
N GLY A 76 -9.40 15.44 -11.91
CA GLY A 76 -9.68 15.67 -10.49
C GLY A 76 -10.15 17.10 -10.24
N ARG A 77 -11.30 17.29 -9.58
CA ARG A 77 -11.83 18.62 -9.21
C ARG A 77 -11.45 18.98 -7.78
N ASP A 78 -10.79 20.12 -7.59
CA ASP A 78 -10.50 20.67 -6.25
C ASP A 78 -11.80 20.85 -5.46
N ALA A 79 -11.81 20.38 -4.21
CA ALA A 79 -12.96 20.52 -3.33
C ALA A 79 -12.57 20.48 -1.86
N SER A 80 -13.49 20.98 -1.02
CA SER A 80 -13.38 20.96 0.43
C SER A 80 -14.52 20.20 1.08
N VAL A 81 -14.21 19.39 2.07
CA VAL A 81 -15.19 18.61 2.85
C VAL A 81 -15.22 19.13 4.29
N PRO A 82 -16.35 19.66 4.79
CA PRO A 82 -16.43 20.21 6.15
C PRO A 82 -16.30 19.11 7.22
N HIS A 83 -15.76 19.44 8.39
CA HIS A 83 -15.54 18.45 9.48
C HIS A 83 -16.79 17.65 9.87
N ARG A 84 -17.96 18.27 9.76
CA ARG A 84 -19.25 17.66 10.12
C ARG A 84 -19.67 16.55 9.16
N SER A 85 -19.23 16.59 7.90
CA SER A 85 -19.59 15.60 6.89
C SER A 85 -18.60 14.45 6.75
N ILE A 86 -17.35 14.60 7.20
CA ILE A 86 -16.33 13.52 7.26
C ILE A 86 -16.87 12.16 7.77
N PRO A 87 -17.63 12.06 8.89
CA PRO A 87 -18.13 10.77 9.38
C PRO A 87 -19.14 10.08 8.45
N LEU A 88 -19.72 10.80 7.49
CA LEU A 88 -20.74 10.29 6.57
C LEU A 88 -20.12 9.49 5.44
N PHE A 89 -18.84 9.73 5.13
CA PHE A 89 -18.11 9.02 4.09
C PHE A 89 -17.51 7.71 4.62
N ASP A 90 -17.43 6.73 3.74
CA ASP A 90 -16.57 5.57 3.97
C ASP A 90 -15.11 5.99 3.76
N VAL A 91 -14.21 5.39 4.54
CA VAL A 91 -12.79 5.77 4.52
C VAL A 91 -11.92 4.60 4.11
N GLU A 92 -10.91 4.92 3.29
CA GLU A 92 -9.77 4.06 3.03
C GLU A 92 -8.49 4.83 3.33
N ILE A 93 -7.76 4.40 4.34
CA ILE A 93 -6.42 4.90 4.61
C ILE A 93 -5.44 3.84 4.11
N LYS A 94 -4.63 4.19 3.12
CA LYS A 94 -3.55 3.35 2.62
C LYS A 94 -2.25 3.79 3.27
N HIS A 95 -1.54 2.85 3.89
CA HIS A 95 -0.19 3.05 4.40
C HIS A 95 0.79 2.38 3.45
N TYR A 96 1.62 3.18 2.81
CA TYR A 96 2.77 2.70 2.06
C TYR A 96 3.94 2.58 3.03
N ALA A 97 4.13 1.38 3.56
CA ALA A 97 5.12 1.04 4.57
C ALA A 97 6.21 0.17 3.93
N GLN A 98 7.25 0.82 3.44
CA GLN A 98 8.35 0.20 2.70
C GLN A 98 7.81 -0.61 1.49
N GLU A 99 8.06 -1.92 1.50
CA GLU A 99 7.66 -2.89 0.48
C GLU A 99 6.18 -3.32 0.60
N LEU A 100 5.47 -2.90 1.66
CA LEU A 100 4.09 -3.29 1.94
C LEU A 100 3.11 -2.14 1.74
N GLU A 101 1.94 -2.48 1.18
CA GLU A 101 0.76 -1.61 1.16
C GLU A 101 -0.29 -2.17 2.13
N ILE A 102 -0.64 -1.39 3.16
CA ILE A 102 -1.64 -1.79 4.15
C ILE A 102 -2.87 -0.91 4.00
N ILE A 103 -4.02 -1.54 3.80
CA ILE A 103 -5.29 -0.85 3.55
C ILE A 103 -6.18 -0.93 4.79
N TYR A 104 -6.57 0.22 5.32
CA TYR A 104 -7.47 0.35 6.45
C TYR A 104 -8.82 0.92 5.99
N LYS A 105 -9.86 0.08 6.00
CA LYS A 105 -11.25 0.47 5.64
C LYS A 105 -12.04 1.16 6.77
N SER A 106 -11.36 1.54 7.86
CA SER A 106 -12.00 2.13 9.04
C SER A 106 -11.01 2.97 9.83
N TYR A 107 -11.47 4.14 10.29
CA TYR A 107 -10.70 5.05 11.15
C TYR A 107 -10.19 4.35 12.42
N PHE A 108 -11.04 3.54 13.06
CA PHE A 108 -10.68 2.86 14.30
C PHE A 108 -9.61 1.77 14.06
N LYS A 109 -9.77 0.96 12.99
CA LYS A 109 -8.77 -0.06 12.63
C LYS A 109 -7.41 0.57 12.30
N PHE A 110 -7.40 1.74 11.67
CA PHE A 110 -6.19 2.50 11.42
C PHE A 110 -5.51 2.93 12.73
N LEU A 111 -6.24 3.55 13.65
CA LEU A 111 -5.69 3.97 14.95
C LEU A 111 -5.15 2.80 15.76
N LEU A 112 -5.88 1.68 15.77
CA LEU A 112 -5.42 0.46 16.43
C LEU A 112 -4.16 -0.10 15.74
N GLY A 113 -4.08 0.00 14.41
CA GLY A 113 -2.89 -0.35 13.64
C GLY A 113 -1.67 0.50 13.98
N LEU A 114 -1.87 1.80 14.22
CA LEU A 114 -0.81 2.69 14.71
C LEU A 114 -0.35 2.27 16.11
N LEU A 115 -1.28 2.01 17.03
CA LEU A 115 -0.98 1.65 18.41
C LEU A 115 -0.25 0.31 18.52
N THR A 116 -0.67 -0.68 17.73
CA THR A 116 -0.09 -2.03 17.74
C THR A 116 1.17 -2.17 16.88
N PHE A 117 1.66 -1.07 16.30
CA PHE A 117 2.78 -1.07 15.35
C PHE A 117 2.61 -2.13 14.25
N LYS A 118 1.37 -2.32 13.78
CA LYS A 118 1.00 -3.40 12.85
C LYS A 118 1.91 -3.44 11.62
N ALA A 119 2.24 -2.28 11.05
CA ALA A 119 3.14 -2.20 9.90
C ALA A 119 4.53 -2.80 10.18
N ASN A 120 5.15 -2.45 11.31
CA ASN A 120 6.46 -2.99 11.69
C ASN A 120 6.40 -4.50 11.92
N ARG A 121 5.34 -4.99 12.57
CA ARG A 121 5.13 -6.42 12.79
C ARG A 121 4.96 -7.18 11.48
N ASP A 122 4.17 -6.65 10.56
CA ASP A 122 3.91 -7.28 9.27
C ASP A 122 5.20 -7.30 8.41
N ILE A 123 5.96 -6.18 8.37
CA ILE A 123 7.28 -6.10 7.72
C ILE A 123 8.26 -7.12 8.32
N TRP A 124 8.34 -7.18 9.66
CA TRP A 124 9.23 -8.11 10.34
C TRP A 124 8.88 -9.55 10.00
N SER A 125 7.59 -9.92 10.03
CA SER A 125 7.12 -11.26 9.64
C SER A 125 7.45 -11.61 8.18
N TYR A 126 7.35 -10.62 7.29
CA TYR A 126 7.66 -10.79 5.87
C TYR A 126 9.15 -11.04 5.66
N ARG A 127 10.00 -10.19 6.24
CA ARG A 127 11.47 -10.35 6.17
C ARG A 127 11.94 -11.63 6.84
N PHE A 128 11.33 -12.01 7.96
CA PHE A 128 11.62 -13.27 8.62
C PHE A 128 11.29 -14.48 7.72
N ARG A 129 10.12 -14.48 7.06
CA ARG A 129 9.79 -15.53 6.08
C ARG A 129 10.79 -15.59 4.94
N VAL A 130 11.10 -14.45 4.33
CA VAL A 130 12.10 -14.38 3.25
C VAL A 130 13.45 -14.92 3.73
N TRP A 131 13.90 -14.52 4.93
CA TRP A 131 15.12 -15.03 5.54
C TRP A 131 15.09 -16.55 5.72
N VAL A 132 14.02 -17.11 6.28
CA VAL A 132 13.87 -18.57 6.44
C VAL A 132 13.92 -19.29 5.09
N TYR A 133 13.25 -18.76 4.05
CA TYR A 133 13.28 -19.36 2.72
C TYR A 133 14.65 -19.23 2.03
N SER A 134 15.37 -18.11 2.20
CA SER A 134 16.71 -17.94 1.63
C SER A 134 17.76 -18.79 2.34
N ASN A 135 17.59 -19.04 3.64
CA ASN A 135 18.55 -19.79 4.45
C ASN A 135 18.34 -21.30 4.36
N LYS A 136 17.15 -21.75 3.95
CA LYS A 136 16.98 -23.10 3.42
C LYS A 136 17.78 -23.16 2.13
N ARG A 137 19.01 -23.68 2.21
CA ARG A 137 19.76 -24.10 1.02
C ARG A 137 18.77 -24.85 0.16
N LEU A 138 18.41 -24.28 -0.99
CA LEU A 138 17.79 -25.05 -2.05
C LEU A 138 18.74 -26.23 -2.20
N PHE A 139 18.32 -27.42 -1.79
CA PHE A 139 18.94 -28.65 -2.20
C PHE A 139 18.84 -28.59 -3.73
N ARG A 140 19.86 -28.02 -4.36
CA ARG A 140 20.24 -28.32 -5.73
C ARG A 140 20.72 -29.77 -5.69
N GLY A 141 19.79 -30.67 -5.40
CA GLY A 141 20.01 -32.10 -5.46
C GLY A 141 20.36 -32.42 -6.89
N LEU A 142 21.64 -32.69 -7.11
CA LEU A 142 22.10 -33.82 -7.91
C LEU A 142 21.39 -33.99 -9.26
N CYS A 143 21.68 -33.11 -10.21
CA CYS A 143 21.57 -33.43 -11.64
C CYS A 143 22.91 -33.23 -12.36
N GLY A 144 24.03 -33.46 -11.66
CA GLY A 144 25.38 -33.28 -12.20
C GLY A 144 26.43 -34.28 -11.71
N TRP A 145 26.04 -35.38 -11.05
CA TRP A 145 27.02 -36.29 -10.43
C TRP A 145 26.68 -37.78 -10.56
N LEU A 146 26.12 -38.18 -11.69
CA LEU A 146 26.22 -39.57 -12.16
C LEU A 146 26.63 -39.53 -13.63
N GLY A 147 27.96 -39.55 -13.84
CA GLY A 147 28.50 -40.04 -15.08
C GLY A 147 28.13 -41.51 -15.22
N PHE A 148 27.24 -41.81 -16.16
CA PHE A 148 27.22 -43.08 -16.91
C PHE A 148 26.34 -42.86 -18.15
N ARG A 149 26.95 -42.30 -19.20
CA ARG A 149 26.47 -42.41 -20.57
C ARG A 149 27.65 -42.82 -21.45
N SER A 150 28.05 -44.08 -21.32
CA SER A 150 28.52 -44.82 -22.48
C SER A 150 27.29 -45.32 -23.21
N PHE A 151 26.90 -44.64 -24.27
CA PHE A 151 26.36 -45.28 -25.48
C PHE A 151 26.50 -44.29 -26.63
N ALA A 152 27.60 -44.49 -27.35
CA ALA A 152 27.73 -44.49 -28.79
C ALA A 152 26.93 -43.47 -29.63
N CYS A 153 27.71 -42.71 -30.39
CA CYS A 153 27.55 -42.44 -31.82
C CYS A 153 26.47 -41.45 -32.26
N GLY A 154 26.90 -40.40 -32.95
CA GLY A 154 26.00 -39.47 -33.64
C GLY A 154 26.50 -38.04 -33.68
N THR A 155 27.76 -37.84 -34.08
CA THR A 155 28.29 -36.55 -34.50
C THR A 155 27.40 -35.92 -35.59
N ARG A 156 26.88 -34.72 -35.33
CA ARG A 156 26.88 -33.63 -36.33
C ARG A 156 26.79 -32.28 -35.64
N CYS A 157 27.94 -31.63 -35.62
CA CYS A 157 28.11 -30.21 -35.43
C CYS A 157 27.43 -29.47 -36.60
N CYS A 158 26.80 -28.33 -36.35
CA CYS A 158 27.36 -27.01 -36.63
C CYS A 158 26.33 -25.90 -36.49
N ALA A 159 26.84 -24.78 -36.01
CA ALA A 159 26.22 -23.49 -35.80
C ALA A 159 26.25 -22.63 -37.08
N VAL A 160 25.30 -21.69 -37.14
CA VAL A 160 25.38 -20.32 -37.71
C VAL A 160 25.69 -20.16 -39.21
N GLY A 161 24.78 -19.46 -39.89
CA GLY A 161 24.91 -18.95 -41.26
C GLY A 161 23.55 -18.77 -41.92
#